data_AF-A0A3D2VQL0-F1
#
_entry.id   AF-A0A3D2VQL0-F1
#
_cell.length_a   1.000
_cell.length_b   1.000
_cell.length_c   1.000
_cell.angle_alpha   90.00
_cell.angle_beta   90.00
_cell.angle_gamma   90.00
#
_symmetry.space_group_name_H-M   'P 1'
#
loop_
_entity.id
_entity.type
_entity.pdbx_description
1 polymer ?
#
loop_
_entity_poly.entity_id
_entity_poly.type
_entity_poly.pdbx_seq_one_letter_code
_entity_poly.pdbx_strand_id
1 'polypeptide(L)'
;MPTGVNFLKTSRRQLEGKLEVKDLPEAWRERFKEDFGIMPTDDKNGVLQDVHWFSGFIGGQFQGYVIGNILSAQFYEAALKKHPEINNEISLGKFDTLHTWLRQNIYQYGSKYVPSDLIKRATNLELSIEPYMRYLRNKYGELYSQADKDLSGL
;
A
#
# COMPACT_ATOMS: atom_id res chain seq x y z
N MET A 1 -6.58 1.18 -0.38
CA MET A 1 -7.62 1.12 0.67
C MET A 1 -7.49 2.37 1.54
N PRO A 2 -8.54 3.21 1.63
CA PRO A 2 -8.57 4.41 2.48
C PRO A 2 -8.36 4.11 3.98
N THR A 3 -8.64 2.88 4.41
CA THR A 3 -8.73 2.53 5.84
C THR A 3 -7.40 2.47 6.59
N GLY A 4 -6.29 2.11 5.92
CA GLY A 4 -5.02 1.81 6.60
C GLY A 4 -4.40 2.97 7.40
N VAL A 5 -4.57 4.22 6.95
CA VAL A 5 -4.01 5.40 7.65
C VAL A 5 -4.81 5.74 8.91
N ASN A 6 -6.13 5.56 8.87
CA ASN A 6 -7.02 5.81 10.02
C ASN A 6 -6.72 4.84 11.15
N PHE A 7 -6.54 3.56 10.83
CA PHE A 7 -6.16 2.52 11.79
C PHE A 7 -4.84 2.82 12.51
N LEU A 8 -3.83 3.35 11.82
CA LEU A 8 -2.53 3.66 12.42
C LEU A 8 -2.60 4.78 13.47
N LYS A 9 -3.34 5.85 13.16
CA LYS A 9 -3.43 7.01 14.05
C LYS A 9 -4.33 6.75 15.25
N THR A 10 -5.44 6.04 15.04
CA THR A 10 -6.36 5.64 16.12
C THR A 10 -5.73 4.60 17.04
N SER A 11 -5.11 3.53 16.52
CA SER A 11 -4.39 2.56 17.37
C SER A 11 -3.27 3.19 18.18
N ARG A 12 -2.49 4.12 17.60
CA ARG A 12 -1.47 4.86 18.33
C ARG A 12 -2.05 5.63 19.51
N ARG A 13 -3.17 6.35 19.31
CA ARG A 13 -3.84 7.08 20.40
C ARG A 13 -4.35 6.16 21.51
N GLN A 14 -4.86 4.97 21.15
CA GLN A 14 -5.28 3.97 22.14
C GLN A 14 -4.09 3.44 22.95
N LEU A 15 -2.98 3.09 22.29
CA LEU A 15 -1.76 2.62 22.96
C LEU A 15 -1.12 3.69 23.85
N GLU A 16 -1.25 4.98 23.48
CA GLU A 16 -0.82 6.12 24.30
C GLU A 16 -1.81 6.46 25.43
N GLY A 17 -2.95 5.76 25.55
CA GLY A 17 -3.99 6.04 26.55
C GLY A 17 -4.80 7.32 26.30
N LYS A 18 -4.72 7.89 25.08
CA LYS A 18 -5.36 9.17 24.68
C LYS A 18 -6.70 8.97 23.96
N LEU A 19 -7.18 7.74 23.88
CA LEU A 19 -8.47 7.38 23.27
C LEU A 19 -9.02 6.15 23.97
N GLU A 20 -10.17 6.29 24.63
CA GLU A 20 -10.89 5.15 25.19
C GLU A 20 -11.62 4.37 24.10
N VAL A 21 -11.82 3.07 24.32
CA VAL A 21 -12.50 2.19 23.35
C VAL A 21 -13.91 2.66 23.03
N LYS A 22 -14.64 3.19 24.02
CA LYS A 22 -16.02 3.69 23.85
C LYS A 22 -16.11 4.87 22.87
N ASP A 23 -15.03 5.64 22.73
CA ASP A 23 -14.96 6.83 21.88
C ASP A 23 -14.42 6.52 20.47
N LEU A 24 -13.99 5.28 20.23
CA LEU A 24 -13.41 4.85 18.96
C LEU A 24 -14.35 5.03 17.76
N PRO A 25 -15.67 4.76 17.83
CA PRO A 25 -16.57 5.00 16.69
C PRO A 25 -16.59 6.45 16.23
N GLU A 26 -16.60 7.41 17.17
CA GLU A 26 -16.61 8.84 16.83
C GLU A 26 -15.24 9.29 16.30
N ALA A 27 -14.16 8.91 17.00
CA ALA A 27 -12.80 9.20 16.55
C ALA A 27 -12.51 8.63 15.15
N TRP A 28 -13.11 7.49 14.80
CA TRP A 28 -13.05 6.90 13.47
C TRP A 28 -13.76 7.78 12.43
N ARG A 29 -15.00 8.21 12.72
CA ARG A 29 -15.80 9.06 11.81
C ARG A 29 -15.13 10.40 11.54
N GLU A 30 -14.72 11.10 12.58
CA GLU A 30 -14.02 12.38 12.49
C GLU A 30 -12.79 12.25 11.59
N ARG A 31 -12.01 11.19 11.81
CA ARG A 31 -10.79 10.95 11.06
C ARG A 31 -11.04 10.60 9.59
N PHE A 32 -12.08 9.81 9.31
CA PHE A 32 -12.46 9.47 7.94
C PHE A 32 -12.87 10.72 7.15
N LYS A 33 -13.57 11.66 7.82
CA LYS A 33 -13.92 12.95 7.25
C LYS A 33 -12.69 13.84 7.01
N GLU A 34 -11.75 13.88 7.95
CA GLU A 34 -10.49 14.63 7.81
C GLU A 34 -9.67 14.14 6.61
N ASP A 35 -9.54 12.82 6.43
CA ASP A 35 -8.66 12.24 5.40
C ASP A 35 -9.32 12.13 4.02
N PHE A 36 -10.63 11.88 3.96
CA PHE A 36 -11.32 11.55 2.71
C PHE A 36 -12.49 12.50 2.39
N GLY A 37 -12.82 13.45 3.25
CA GLY A 37 -13.93 14.38 3.06
C GLY A 37 -15.32 13.75 3.20
N ILE A 38 -15.42 12.47 3.53
CA ILE A 38 -16.67 11.71 3.67
C ILE A 38 -16.75 11.08 5.06
N MET A 39 -17.97 10.77 5.52
CA MET A 39 -18.20 10.16 6.83
C MET A 39 -18.97 8.85 6.65
N PRO A 40 -18.54 7.75 7.29
CA PRO A 40 -19.33 6.52 7.34
C PRO A 40 -20.72 6.77 7.93
N THR A 41 -21.75 6.19 7.33
CA THR A 41 -23.14 6.33 7.75
C THR A 41 -23.51 5.42 8.93
N ASP A 42 -22.72 4.38 9.18
CA ASP A 42 -22.91 3.40 10.24
C ASP A 42 -21.56 2.84 10.71
N ASP A 43 -21.56 2.15 11.85
CA ASP A 43 -20.34 1.56 12.41
C ASP A 43 -19.86 0.34 11.63
N LYS A 44 -20.75 -0.32 10.86
CA LYS A 44 -20.41 -1.44 9.98
C LYS A 44 -19.40 -1.02 8.91
N ASN A 45 -19.61 0.14 8.29
CA ASN A 45 -18.69 0.77 7.33
C ASN A 45 -17.71 1.74 8.02
N GLY A 46 -17.73 1.78 9.36
CA GLY A 46 -16.86 2.59 10.20
C GLY A 46 -15.86 1.71 10.95
N VAL A 47 -15.85 1.83 12.26
CA VAL A 47 -14.89 1.14 13.14
C VAL A 47 -14.96 -0.40 13.06
N LEU A 48 -16.10 -0.98 12.65
CA LEU A 48 -16.29 -2.42 12.52
C LEU A 48 -15.93 -2.97 11.13
N GLN A 49 -15.41 -2.12 10.23
CA GLN A 49 -15.17 -2.49 8.84
C GLN A 49 -14.11 -3.60 8.68
N ASP A 50 -13.04 -3.57 9.48
CA ASP A 50 -11.93 -4.54 9.39
C ASP A 50 -11.81 -5.37 10.66
N VAL A 51 -11.41 -6.63 10.49
CA VAL A 51 -11.45 -7.66 11.54
C VAL A 51 -10.29 -7.58 12.54
N HIS A 52 -9.18 -6.90 12.22
CA HIS A 52 -7.89 -7.08 12.92
C HIS A 52 -7.93 -6.82 14.42
N TRP A 53 -8.70 -5.82 14.87
CA TRP A 53 -8.84 -5.52 16.30
C TRP A 53 -9.83 -6.44 17.02
N PHE A 54 -10.63 -7.20 16.28
CA PHE A 54 -11.56 -8.19 16.82
C PHE A 54 -10.96 -9.61 16.86
N SER A 55 -9.92 -9.87 16.06
CA SER A 55 -9.23 -11.17 15.98
C SER A 55 -7.82 -11.19 16.59
N GLY A 56 -7.33 -10.05 17.07
CA GLY A 56 -5.97 -9.92 17.57
C GLY A 56 -5.78 -8.73 18.51
N PHE A 57 -4.53 -8.26 18.62
CA PHE A 57 -4.20 -7.12 19.47
C PHE A 57 -4.36 -5.79 18.73
N ILE A 58 -4.58 -4.72 19.49
CA ILE A 58 -4.62 -3.35 18.98
C ILE A 58 -3.19 -2.86 18.73
N GLY A 59 -2.97 -2.33 17.52
CA GLY A 59 -1.69 -1.75 17.07
C GLY A 59 -0.84 -2.70 16.23
N GLY A 60 -0.04 -2.16 15.31
CA GLY A 60 0.92 -2.95 14.53
C GLY A 60 0.34 -3.84 13.42
N GLN A 61 -0.97 -3.79 13.15
CA GLN A 61 -1.62 -4.68 12.17
C GLN A 61 -1.69 -4.10 10.75
N PHE A 62 -1.59 -2.77 10.60
CA PHE A 62 -1.99 -2.08 9.35
C PHE A 62 -0.83 -1.46 8.57
N GLN A 63 0.29 -1.13 9.23
CA GLN A 63 1.43 -0.49 8.57
C GLN A 63 2.03 -1.37 7.47
N GLY A 64 1.89 -2.70 7.61
CA GLY A 64 2.33 -3.68 6.63
C GLY A 64 1.71 -3.49 5.24
N TYR A 65 0.46 -3.02 5.16
CA TYR A 65 -0.21 -2.77 3.86
C TYR A 65 0.46 -1.62 3.10
N VAL A 66 0.77 -0.52 3.78
CA VAL A 66 1.41 0.64 3.16
C VAL A 66 2.85 0.30 2.78
N ILE A 67 3.58 -0.38 3.65
CA ILE A 67 4.94 -0.86 3.37
C ILE A 67 4.92 -1.82 2.16
N GLY A 68 3.95 -2.72 2.08
CA GLY A 68 3.76 -3.63 0.94
C GLY A 68 3.54 -2.89 -0.38
N ASN A 69 2.69 -1.85 -0.41
CA ASN A 69 2.48 -1.03 -1.60
C ASN A 69 3.76 -0.29 -2.06
N ILE A 70 4.54 0.21 -1.10
CA ILE A 70 5.81 0.88 -1.40
C ILE A 70 6.79 -0.14 -2.01
N LEU A 71 6.95 -1.28 -1.34
CA LEU A 71 7.86 -2.33 -1.76
C LEU A 71 7.48 -2.96 -3.08
N SER A 72 6.18 -3.11 -3.39
CA SER A 72 5.74 -3.68 -4.67
C SER A 72 6.26 -2.86 -5.85
N ALA A 73 6.17 -1.53 -5.77
CA ALA A 73 6.68 -0.65 -6.82
C ALA A 73 8.21 -0.63 -6.86
N GLN A 74 8.88 -0.64 -5.70
CA GLN A 74 10.34 -0.65 -5.64
C GLN A 74 10.94 -1.95 -6.24
N PHE A 75 10.37 -3.12 -5.90
CA PHE A 75 10.79 -4.40 -6.47
C PHE A 75 10.48 -4.47 -7.97
N TYR A 76 9.30 -4.01 -8.39
CA TYR A 76 8.93 -4.02 -9.80
C TYR A 76 9.85 -3.12 -10.65
N GLU A 77 10.19 -1.94 -10.16
CA GLU A 77 11.12 -1.05 -10.85
C GLU A 77 12.54 -1.66 -10.95
N ALA A 78 13.00 -2.35 -9.90
CA ALA A 78 14.27 -3.07 -9.93
C ALA A 78 14.26 -4.23 -10.94
N ALA A 79 13.15 -4.98 -11.04
CA ALA A 79 12.95 -6.01 -12.04
C ALA A 79 13.00 -5.43 -13.46
N LEU A 80 12.27 -4.35 -13.73
CA LEU A 80 12.26 -3.67 -15.04
C LEU A 80 13.63 -3.12 -15.45
N LYS A 81 14.44 -2.63 -14.51
CA LYS A 81 15.82 -2.19 -14.81
C LYS A 81 16.70 -3.33 -15.32
N LYS A 82 16.41 -4.57 -14.94
CA LYS A 82 17.15 -5.76 -15.37
C LYS A 82 16.53 -6.43 -16.59
N HIS A 83 15.20 -6.37 -16.68
CA HIS A 83 14.38 -7.01 -17.71
C HIS A 83 13.35 -6.01 -18.25
N PRO A 84 13.75 -5.10 -19.14
CA PRO A 84 12.84 -4.11 -19.74
C PRO A 84 11.66 -4.74 -20.51
N GLU A 85 11.82 -5.99 -20.96
CA GLU A 85 10.84 -6.78 -21.70
C GLU A 85 9.59 -7.17 -20.89
N ILE A 86 9.65 -7.13 -19.55
CA ILE A 86 8.57 -7.60 -18.66
C ILE A 86 7.21 -6.97 -19.01
N ASN A 87 7.15 -5.67 -19.32
CA ASN A 87 5.88 -5.01 -19.63
C ASN A 87 5.23 -5.59 -20.90
N ASN A 88 6.04 -5.91 -21.92
CA ASN A 88 5.56 -6.52 -23.15
C ASN A 88 5.21 -8.01 -22.97
N GLU A 89 5.92 -8.72 -22.09
CA GLU A 89 5.57 -10.11 -21.78
C GLU A 89 4.23 -10.20 -21.05
N ILE A 90 3.98 -9.31 -20.09
CA ILE A 90 2.72 -9.23 -19.35
C ILE A 90 1.54 -8.98 -20.31
N SER A 91 1.69 -8.09 -21.30
CA SER A 91 0.63 -7.83 -22.29
C SER A 91 0.30 -9.06 -23.15
N LEU A 92 1.22 -10.02 -23.25
CA LEU A 92 1.06 -11.31 -23.92
C LEU A 92 0.68 -12.45 -22.96
N GLY A 93 0.39 -12.14 -21.69
CA GLY A 93 0.07 -13.13 -20.66
C GLY A 93 1.25 -13.99 -20.20
N LYS A 94 2.49 -13.55 -20.47
CA LYS A 94 3.72 -14.23 -20.05
C LYS A 94 4.28 -13.56 -18.79
N PHE A 95 4.52 -14.35 -17.75
CA PHE A 95 4.95 -13.84 -16.44
C PHE A 95 6.25 -14.48 -15.94
N ASP A 96 6.83 -15.41 -16.69
CA ASP A 96 7.95 -16.23 -16.25
C ASP A 96 9.19 -15.40 -15.91
N THR A 97 9.50 -14.36 -16.69
CA THR A 97 10.65 -13.48 -16.44
C THR A 97 10.51 -12.74 -15.12
N LEU A 98 9.36 -12.09 -14.88
CA LEU A 98 9.09 -11.39 -13.62
C LEU A 98 9.08 -12.37 -12.44
N HIS A 99 8.39 -13.50 -12.58
CA HIS A 99 8.31 -14.50 -11.52
C HIS A 99 9.68 -15.11 -11.19
N THR A 100 10.51 -15.39 -12.20
CA THR A 100 11.88 -15.88 -12.04
C THR A 100 12.74 -14.86 -11.32
N TRP A 101 12.66 -13.58 -11.71
CA TRP A 101 13.38 -12.51 -11.02
C TRP A 101 12.96 -12.41 -9.55
N LEU A 102 11.66 -12.44 -9.25
CA LEU A 102 11.16 -12.40 -7.86
C LEU A 102 11.61 -13.62 -7.06
N ARG A 103 11.61 -14.81 -7.66
CA ARG A 103 12.06 -16.05 -7.02
C ARG A 103 13.54 -15.97 -6.65
N GLN A 104 14.38 -15.50 -7.58
CA GLN A 104 15.82 -15.41 -7.40
C GLN A 104 16.24 -14.27 -6.46
N ASN A 105 15.51 -13.16 -6.43
CA ASN A 105 15.92 -11.99 -5.65
C ASN A 105 15.23 -11.87 -4.30
N ILE A 106 14.06 -12.50 -4.14
CA ILE A 106 13.21 -12.34 -2.96
C ILE A 106 12.81 -13.70 -2.38
N TYR A 107 12.04 -14.50 -3.12
CA TYR A 107 11.31 -15.62 -2.52
C TYR A 107 12.20 -16.75 -2.01
N GLN A 108 13.30 -17.07 -2.72
CA GLN A 108 14.18 -18.17 -2.34
C GLN A 108 14.83 -18.00 -0.95
N TYR A 109 14.89 -16.77 -0.44
CA TYR A 109 15.56 -16.48 0.82
C TYR A 109 14.65 -16.69 2.04
N GLY A 110 13.33 -16.70 1.87
CA GLY A 110 12.39 -16.76 3.00
C GLY A 110 12.75 -15.74 4.09
N SER A 111 12.94 -16.22 5.33
CA SER A 111 13.34 -15.39 6.48
C SER A 111 14.85 -15.36 6.73
N LYS A 112 15.69 -15.73 5.74
CA LYS A 112 17.16 -15.77 5.88
C LYS A 112 17.76 -14.39 6.17
N TYR A 113 17.18 -13.34 5.61
CA TYR A 113 17.64 -11.97 5.79
C TYR A 113 16.60 -11.14 6.54
N VAL A 114 17.08 -10.17 7.31
CA VAL A 114 16.22 -9.11 7.80
C VAL A 114 15.68 -8.29 6.61
N PRO A 115 14.48 -7.69 6.71
CA PRO A 115 13.84 -7.04 5.57
C PRO A 115 14.70 -5.96 4.89
N SER A 116 15.38 -5.11 5.67
CA SER A 116 16.26 -4.05 5.12
C SER A 116 17.35 -4.62 4.22
N ASP A 117 18.00 -5.70 4.66
CA ASP A 117 19.07 -6.34 3.91
C ASP A 117 18.55 -6.99 2.63
N LEU A 118 17.37 -7.63 2.69
CA LEU A 118 16.74 -8.21 1.51
C LEU A 118 16.38 -7.13 0.48
N ILE A 119 15.78 -6.03 0.93
CA ILE A 119 15.41 -4.89 0.07
C ILE A 119 16.65 -4.34 -0.62
N LYS A 120 17.72 -4.09 0.14
CA LYS A 120 18.98 -3.56 -0.39
C LYS A 120 19.63 -4.52 -1.37
N ARG A 121 19.64 -5.83 -1.09
CA ARG A 121 20.18 -6.86 -1.99
C ARG A 121 19.40 -6.95 -3.30
N ALA A 122 18.07 -6.91 -3.25
CA ALA A 122 17.22 -7.07 -4.43
C ALA A 122 17.16 -5.80 -5.30
N THR A 123 17.29 -4.61 -4.69
CA THR A 123 16.99 -3.33 -5.36
C THR A 123 18.18 -2.37 -5.44
N ASN A 124 19.29 -2.68 -4.75
CA ASN A 124 20.43 -1.79 -4.52
C ASN A 124 20.08 -0.45 -3.83
N LEU A 125 18.91 -0.37 -3.20
CA LEU A 125 18.41 0.81 -2.50
C LEU A 125 17.87 0.42 -1.12
N GLU A 126 17.89 1.35 -0.18
CA GLU A 126 17.09 1.23 1.04
C GLU A 126 15.59 1.31 0.71
N LEU A 127 14.71 1.04 1.68
CA LEU A 127 13.27 1.26 1.52
C LEU A 127 13.02 2.72 1.07
N SER A 128 12.36 2.88 -0.06
CA SER A 128 12.11 4.20 -0.66
C SER A 128 10.68 4.30 -1.19
N ILE A 129 10.03 5.42 -0.90
CA ILE A 129 8.68 5.74 -1.41
C ILE A 129 8.69 6.21 -2.87
N GLU A 130 9.86 6.60 -3.40
CA GLU A 130 9.98 7.25 -4.71
C GLU A 130 9.47 6.40 -5.89
N PRO A 131 9.79 5.09 -6.00
CA PRO A 131 9.24 4.23 -7.05
C PRO A 131 7.71 4.17 -7.02
N TYR A 132 7.13 4.11 -5.82
CA TYR A 132 5.68 4.06 -5.64
C TYR A 132 5.02 5.39 -6.05
N MET A 133 5.61 6.53 -5.69
CA MET A 133 5.09 7.83 -6.11
C MET A 133 5.21 8.03 -7.62
N ARG A 134 6.30 7.60 -8.26
CA ARG A 134 6.42 7.61 -9.72
C ARG A 134 5.33 6.75 -10.37
N TYR A 135 5.13 5.52 -9.89
CA TYR A 135 4.08 4.64 -10.38
C TYR A 135 2.69 5.30 -10.32
N LEU A 136 2.32 5.84 -9.16
CA LEU A 136 1.02 6.48 -8.99
C LEU A 136 0.86 7.72 -9.88
N ARG A 137 1.86 8.61 -9.90
CA ARG A 137 1.82 9.84 -10.71
C ARG A 137 1.70 9.53 -12.19
N ASN A 138 2.45 8.55 -12.70
CA ASN A 138 2.39 8.19 -14.11
C ASN A 138 1.04 7.56 -14.44
N LYS A 139 0.64 6.51 -13.72
CA LYS A 139 -0.60 5.77 -14.01
C LYS A 139 -1.85 6.66 -13.91
N TYR A 140 -2.00 7.38 -12.81
CA TYR A 140 -3.19 8.20 -12.61
C TYR A 140 -3.10 9.54 -13.35
N GLY A 141 -1.89 10.08 -13.54
CA GLY A 141 -1.68 11.25 -14.39
C GLY A 141 -2.11 10.99 -15.82
N GLU A 142 -1.73 9.86 -16.42
CA GLU A 142 -2.17 9.47 -17.77
C GLU A 142 -3.69 9.29 -17.85
N LEU A 143 -4.28 8.51 -16.93
CA LEU A 143 -5.72 8.21 -16.96
C LEU A 143 -6.59 9.46 -16.83
N TYR A 144 -6.28 10.36 -15.90
CA TYR A 144 -7.10 11.55 -15.70
C TYR A 144 -6.79 12.68 -16.68
N SER A 145 -5.54 12.80 -17.16
CA SER A 145 -5.25 13.71 -18.27
C SER A 145 -5.93 13.29 -19.58
N GLN A 146 -6.16 11.99 -19.77
CA GLN A 146 -6.90 11.46 -20.91
C GLN A 146 -8.41 11.66 -20.73
N ALA A 147 -8.94 11.43 -19.52
CA ALA A 147 -10.35 11.69 -19.21
C ALA A 147 -10.75 13.17 -19.41
N ASP A 148 -9.89 14.11 -19.02
CA ASP A 148 -10.14 15.54 -19.24
C ASP A 148 -10.17 15.91 -20.74
N LYS A 149 -9.32 15.27 -21.55
CA LYS A 149 -9.32 15.45 -23.01
C LYS A 149 -10.60 14.90 -23.64
N ASP A 150 -11.03 13.72 -23.22
CA ASP A 150 -12.26 13.09 -23.71
C ASP A 150 -13.53 13.89 -23.34
N LEU A 151 -13.52 14.58 -22.18
CA LEU A 151 -14.61 15.46 -21.75
C LEU A 151 -14.58 16.84 -22.42
N SER A 152 -13.41 17.36 -22.80
CA SER A 152 -13.24 18.64 -23.49
C SER A 152 -13.45 18.59 -25.01
N GLY A 153 -13.68 17.40 -25.57
CA GLY A 153 -13.97 17.15 -26.99
C GLY A 153 -15.46 17.19 -27.37
N LEU A 154 -16.34 17.61 -26.46
CA LEU A 154 -17.76 17.94 -26.67
C LEU A 154 -17.96 19.45 -26.64
#